data_AF-A0A7Y6QLJ4-F1
#
_entry.id   AF-A0A7Y6QLJ4-F1
#
_cell.length_a   1.000
_cell.length_b   1.000
_cell.length_c   1.000
_cell.angle_alpha   90.00
_cell.angle_beta   90.00
_cell.angle_gamma   90.00
#
_symmetry.space_group_name_H-M   'P 1'
#
loop_
_entity.id
_entity.type
_entity.pdbx_description
1 polymer ?
#
loop_
_entity_poly.entity_id
_entity_poly.type
_entity_poly.pdbx_seq_one_letter_code
_entity_poly.pdbx_strand_id
1 'polypeptide(L)'
;MDMEVGIHANMVDQTTAELARAMRPLLKALEERLRGEYGGQMEHLWIDLELLKSFTRPDGKPCHPFRLQKRVSGRARMGLPAIPDRFNVGHFSVLPDFALLASLPEEQAIPYVLNLIHETSALLLDKQKKLGGFDAVKFRARFLEECAALGYALAGETTAEA
;
A
#
# COMPACT_ATOMS: atom_id res chain seq x y z
N MET A 1 10.48 -16.97 -4.87
CA MET A 1 10.25 -16.04 -5.99
C MET A 1 10.03 -14.68 -5.37
N ASP A 2 10.80 -13.68 -5.79
CA ASP A 2 10.65 -12.33 -5.25
C ASP A 2 9.24 -11.80 -5.52
N MET A 3 8.55 -11.40 -4.47
CA MET A 3 7.30 -10.67 -4.58
C MET A 3 7.59 -9.21 -4.97
N GLU A 4 6.86 -8.69 -5.94
CA GLU A 4 6.89 -7.27 -6.29
C GLU A 4 5.85 -6.49 -5.46
N VAL A 5 6.18 -5.25 -5.12
CA VAL A 5 5.28 -4.34 -4.39
C VAL A 5 4.96 -3.14 -5.29
N GLY A 6 3.68 -2.78 -5.37
CA GLY A 6 3.20 -1.55 -6.00
C GLY A 6 2.45 -0.70 -4.99
N ILE A 7 2.84 0.56 -4.82
CA ILE A 7 2.16 1.51 -3.93
C ILE A 7 1.71 2.69 -4.80
N HIS A 8 0.41 2.82 -4.97
CA HIS A 8 -0.18 3.69 -5.97
C HIS A 8 -0.96 4.84 -5.33
N ALA A 9 -0.58 6.07 -5.65
CA ALA A 9 -1.28 7.29 -5.23
C ALA A 9 -1.78 8.06 -6.47
N ASN A 10 -2.53 7.37 -7.33
CA ASN A 10 -2.81 7.85 -8.69
C ASN A 10 -4.11 8.66 -8.83
N MET A 11 -5.03 8.57 -7.86
CA MET A 11 -6.27 9.35 -7.85
C MET A 11 -6.18 10.40 -6.75
N VAL A 12 -6.13 11.67 -7.15
CA VAL A 12 -5.96 12.83 -6.27
C VAL A 12 -6.96 13.93 -6.66
N ASP A 13 -7.26 14.82 -5.72
CA ASP A 13 -7.89 16.11 -6.02
C ASP A 13 -6.90 17.26 -5.81
N GLN A 14 -7.36 18.49 -5.98
CA GLN A 14 -6.53 19.69 -5.80
C GLN A 14 -5.92 19.80 -4.40
N THR A 15 -6.59 19.26 -3.37
CA THR A 15 -6.15 19.37 -1.98
C THR A 15 -5.08 18.34 -1.61
N THR A 16 -5.02 17.21 -2.34
CA THR A 16 -4.07 16.11 -2.07
C THR A 16 -2.99 15.96 -3.14
N ALA A 17 -3.06 16.71 -4.25
CA ALA A 17 -2.10 16.63 -5.35
C ALA A 17 -0.65 16.91 -4.92
N GLU A 18 -0.45 17.91 -4.06
CA GLU A 18 0.89 18.28 -3.58
C GLU A 18 1.50 17.18 -2.71
N LEU A 19 0.73 16.65 -1.76
CA LEU A 19 1.15 15.50 -0.98
C LEU A 19 1.49 14.29 -1.86
N ALA A 20 0.64 13.95 -2.82
CA ALA A 20 0.89 12.83 -3.72
C ALA A 20 2.15 13.02 -4.57
N ARG A 21 2.44 14.26 -4.97
CA ARG A 21 3.67 14.63 -5.68
C ARG A 21 4.90 14.44 -4.79
N ALA A 22 4.84 14.92 -3.54
CA ALA A 22 5.91 14.76 -2.56
C ALA A 22 6.15 13.28 -2.19
N MET A 23 5.08 12.49 -2.08
CA MET A 23 5.15 11.07 -1.75
C MET A 23 5.66 10.19 -2.89
N ARG A 24 5.44 10.55 -4.16
CA ARG A 24 5.80 9.72 -5.32
C ARG A 24 7.24 9.16 -5.30
N PRO A 25 8.31 9.96 -5.10
CA PRO A 25 9.67 9.42 -5.04
C PRO A 25 9.88 8.46 -3.86
N LEU A 26 9.29 8.78 -2.70
CA LEU A 26 9.34 7.94 -1.50
C LEU A 26 8.64 6.60 -1.71
N LEU A 27 7.42 6.61 -2.25
CA LEU A 27 6.66 5.39 -2.55
C LEU A 27 7.41 4.53 -3.56
N LYS A 28 8.03 5.13 -4.58
CA LYS A 28 8.83 4.40 -5.56
C LYS A 28 10.05 3.73 -4.92
N ALA A 29 10.75 4.43 -4.03
CA ALA A 29 11.86 3.86 -3.28
C ALA A 29 11.38 2.70 -2.38
N LEU A 30 10.23 2.83 -1.71
CA LEU A 30 9.65 1.76 -0.90
C LEU A 30 9.26 0.53 -1.75
N GLU A 31 8.64 0.71 -2.91
CA GLU A 31 8.32 -0.40 -3.82
C GLU A 31 9.55 -1.27 -4.15
N GLU A 32 10.67 -0.61 -4.48
CA GLU A 32 11.92 -1.29 -4.83
C GLU A 32 12.54 -1.98 -3.62
N ARG A 33 12.56 -1.30 -2.47
CA ARG A 33 13.16 -1.81 -1.23
C ARG A 33 12.34 -2.92 -0.58
N LEU A 34 11.03 -2.91 -0.78
CA LEU A 34 10.13 -3.95 -0.28
C LEU A 34 10.02 -5.15 -1.20
N ARG A 35 10.63 -5.13 -2.39
CA ARG A 35 10.73 -6.32 -3.22
C ARG A 35 11.53 -7.41 -2.51
N GLY A 36 11.06 -8.65 -2.57
CA GLY A 36 11.84 -9.81 -2.12
C GLY A 36 11.02 -11.00 -1.68
N GLU A 37 11.70 -11.94 -1.02
CA GLU A 37 11.13 -13.21 -0.59
C GLU A 37 10.36 -13.09 0.73
N TYR A 38 9.03 -13.19 0.66
CA TYR A 38 8.13 -13.28 1.82
C TYR A 38 7.43 -14.65 1.93
N GLY A 39 7.85 -15.62 1.10
CA GLY A 39 7.22 -16.93 1.05
C GLY A 39 5.82 -16.91 0.42
N GLY A 40 5.25 -18.11 0.31
CA GLY A 40 3.94 -18.33 -0.27
C GLY A 40 3.84 -18.16 -1.78
N GLN A 41 2.61 -18.04 -2.27
CA GLN A 41 2.29 -18.01 -3.70
C GLN A 41 2.03 -16.58 -4.23
N MET A 42 2.01 -15.57 -3.37
CA MET A 42 1.74 -14.19 -3.77
C MET A 42 2.93 -13.62 -4.53
N GLU A 43 2.70 -13.21 -5.79
CA GLU A 43 3.76 -12.68 -6.66
C GLU A 43 3.78 -11.15 -6.68
N HIS A 44 2.62 -10.53 -6.44
CA HIS A 44 2.49 -9.08 -6.39
C HIS A 44 1.62 -8.65 -5.20
N LEU A 45 2.01 -7.55 -4.55
CA LEU A 45 1.18 -6.86 -3.57
C LEU A 45 0.96 -5.41 -4.02
N TRP A 46 -0.30 -5.05 -4.26
CA TRP A 46 -0.70 -3.69 -4.63
C TRP A 46 -1.40 -3.00 -3.48
N ILE A 47 -0.97 -1.77 -3.22
CA ILE A 47 -1.47 -0.91 -2.14
C ILE A 47 -1.94 0.39 -2.78
N ASP A 48 -3.25 0.58 -2.86
CA ASP A 48 -3.83 1.79 -3.46
C ASP A 48 -4.13 2.83 -2.36
N LEU A 49 -3.40 3.96 -2.37
CA LEU A 49 -3.68 5.14 -1.55
C LEU A 49 -4.82 5.96 -2.16
N GLU A 50 -5.97 5.98 -1.49
CA GLU A 50 -7.18 6.69 -1.93
C GLU A 50 -7.13 8.18 -1.55
N LEU A 51 -6.39 8.98 -2.31
CA LEU A 51 -6.24 10.42 -2.07
C LEU A 51 -7.33 11.29 -2.71
N LEU A 52 -8.42 10.71 -3.21
CA LEU A 52 -9.52 11.44 -3.84
C LEU A 52 -10.81 11.25 -3.03
N LYS A 53 -11.19 12.26 -2.25
CA LYS A 53 -12.33 12.18 -1.32
C LYS A 53 -13.67 11.87 -2.02
N SER A 54 -13.86 12.37 -3.24
CA SER A 54 -15.08 12.13 -4.02
C SER A 54 -15.22 10.69 -4.53
N PHE A 55 -14.14 9.90 -4.48
CA PHE A 55 -14.15 8.47 -4.83
C PHE A 55 -14.38 7.57 -3.62
N THR A 56 -14.32 8.11 -2.40
CA THR A 56 -14.59 7.34 -1.18
C THR A 56 -16.01 6.80 -1.21
N ARG A 57 -16.17 5.55 -0.75
CA ARG A 57 -17.48 4.93 -0.65
C ARG A 57 -18.40 5.72 0.29
N PRO A 58 -19.73 5.72 0.06
CA PRO A 58 -20.68 6.41 0.93
C PRO A 58 -20.65 5.94 2.40
N ASP A 59 -20.17 4.72 2.65
CA ASP A 59 -20.01 4.14 3.99
C ASP A 59 -18.69 4.52 4.68
N GLY A 60 -17.88 5.40 4.06
CA GLY A 60 -16.61 5.88 4.61
C GLY A 60 -15.50 4.83 4.63
N LYS A 61 -15.66 3.72 3.90
CA LYS A 61 -14.67 2.63 3.82
C LYS A 61 -13.81 2.73 2.56
N PRO A 62 -12.61 2.13 2.57
CA PRO A 62 -11.81 2.00 1.34
C PRO A 62 -12.60 1.31 0.23
N CYS A 63 -12.45 1.79 -1.00
CA CYS A 63 -13.03 1.24 -2.22
C CYS A 63 -12.75 -0.25 -2.37
N HIS A 64 -11.54 -0.67 -2.00
CA HIS A 64 -11.14 -2.07 -2.09
C HIS A 64 -10.75 -2.65 -0.73
N PRO A 65 -11.61 -3.49 -0.13
CA PRO A 65 -11.13 -4.40 0.91
C PRO A 65 -10.10 -5.36 0.31
N PHE A 66 -9.30 -5.98 1.16
CA PHE A 66 -8.29 -6.93 0.70
C PHE A 66 -8.88 -8.04 -0.19
N ARG A 67 -8.23 -8.26 -1.33
CA ARG A 67 -8.52 -9.36 -2.25
C ARG A 67 -7.23 -10.00 -2.72
N LEU A 68 -7.30 -11.30 -3.01
CA LEU A 68 -6.25 -12.04 -3.68
C LEU A 68 -6.76 -12.49 -5.04
N GLN A 69 -6.20 -11.93 -6.11
CA GLN A 69 -6.61 -12.21 -7.49
C GLN A 69 -5.62 -13.18 -8.12
N LYS A 70 -6.11 -14.34 -8.56
CA LYS A 70 -5.25 -15.34 -9.25
C LYS A 70 -4.61 -14.79 -10.53
N ARG A 71 -5.30 -13.89 -11.21
CA ARG A 71 -4.84 -13.25 -12.45
C ARG A 71 -5.46 -11.86 -12.59
N VAL A 72 -4.62 -10.88 -12.88
CA VAL A 72 -4.99 -9.53 -13.33
C VAL A 72 -4.46 -9.37 -14.74
N SER A 73 -5.36 -9.30 -15.72
CA SER A 73 -4.98 -9.20 -17.12
C SER A 73 -4.62 -7.77 -17.51
N GLY A 74 -3.53 -7.58 -18.23
CA GLY A 74 -3.19 -6.30 -18.78
C GLY A 74 -4.06 -5.97 -19.99
N ARG A 75 -4.91 -4.94 -19.90
CA ARG A 75 -5.68 -4.46 -21.07
C ARG A 75 -4.73 -3.79 -22.07
N ALA A 76 -4.58 -4.37 -23.25
CA ALA A 76 -3.99 -3.66 -24.39
C ALA A 76 -4.91 -2.49 -24.77
N ARG A 77 -4.37 -1.28 -24.88
CA ARG A 77 -5.05 -0.19 -25.58
C ARG A 77 -4.78 -0.35 -27.07
N MET A 78 -5.75 0.01 -27.92
CA MET A 78 -5.64 -0.18 -29.37
C MET A 78 -4.32 0.41 -29.90
N GLY A 79 -3.50 -0.41 -30.58
CA GLY A 79 -2.20 -0.01 -31.13
C GLY A 79 -1.01 -0.08 -30.16
N LEU A 80 -1.20 -0.42 -28.88
CA LEU A 80 -0.11 -0.65 -27.93
C LEU A 80 0.10 -2.15 -27.65
N PRO A 81 1.34 -2.59 -27.33
CA PRO A 81 1.61 -3.96 -26.92
C PRO A 81 0.73 -4.40 -25.75
N ALA A 82 0.42 -5.70 -25.70
CA ALA A 82 -0.29 -6.28 -24.57
C ALA A 82 0.53 -6.11 -23.29
N ILE A 83 -0.10 -5.55 -22.26
CA ILE A 83 0.50 -5.52 -20.92
C ILE A 83 0.47 -6.96 -20.40
N PRO A 84 1.60 -7.52 -19.94
CA PRO A 84 1.64 -8.89 -19.43
C PRO A 84 0.66 -9.11 -18.28
N ASP A 85 0.09 -10.31 -18.21
CA ASP A 85 -0.72 -10.73 -17.07
C ASP A 85 0.12 -10.73 -15.79
N ARG A 86 -0.54 -10.43 -14.67
CA ARG A 86 0.01 -10.48 -13.31
C ARG A 86 -0.74 -11.56 -12.54
N PHE A 87 -0.02 -12.48 -11.91
CA PHE A 87 -0.65 -13.62 -11.22
C PHE A 87 -0.57 -13.44 -9.70
N ASN A 88 -1.45 -14.10 -8.96
CA ASN A 88 -1.45 -14.12 -7.49
C ASN A 88 -1.25 -12.74 -6.85
N VAL A 89 -2.08 -11.77 -7.26
CA VAL A 89 -1.98 -10.36 -6.85
C VAL A 89 -2.80 -10.13 -5.59
N GLY A 90 -2.14 -9.87 -4.47
CA GLY A 90 -2.77 -9.28 -3.29
C GLY A 90 -3.04 -7.80 -3.54
N HIS A 91 -4.23 -7.32 -3.18
CA HIS A 91 -4.58 -5.91 -3.35
C HIS A 91 -5.51 -5.43 -2.23
N PHE A 92 -5.15 -4.33 -1.59
CA PHE A 92 -6.01 -3.57 -0.69
C PHE A 92 -5.82 -2.07 -0.89
N SER A 93 -6.82 -1.31 -0.44
CA SER A 93 -6.75 0.15 -0.43
C SER A 93 -6.56 0.72 0.96
N VAL A 94 -5.93 1.89 1.01
CA VAL A 94 -5.67 2.69 2.21
C VAL A 94 -6.39 4.01 2.05
N LEU A 95 -7.31 4.30 2.97
CA LEU A 95 -8.13 5.51 2.95
C LEU A 95 -7.71 6.41 4.12
N PRO A 96 -7.11 7.59 3.86
CA PRO A 96 -6.78 8.53 4.93
C PRO A 96 -8.01 9.27 5.47
N ASP A 97 -7.89 9.74 6.70
CA ASP A 97 -8.78 10.77 7.21
C ASP A 97 -8.43 12.11 6.54
N PHE A 98 -9.26 12.53 5.60
CA PHE A 98 -9.04 13.78 4.86
C PHE A 98 -9.09 15.03 5.74
N ALA A 99 -9.84 15.03 6.85
CA ALA A 99 -9.90 16.18 7.74
C ALA A 99 -8.59 16.31 8.53
N LEU A 100 -8.08 15.19 9.05
CA LEU A 100 -6.77 15.15 9.67
C LEU A 100 -5.68 15.50 8.66
N LEU A 101 -5.68 14.88 7.49
CA LEU A 101 -4.68 15.11 6.45
C LEU A 101 -4.58 16.58 6.04
N ALA A 102 -5.72 17.26 5.91
CA ALA A 102 -5.77 18.69 5.58
C ALA A 102 -5.28 19.61 6.72
N SER A 103 -5.28 19.14 7.97
CA SER A 103 -4.79 19.90 9.12
C SER A 103 -3.29 19.75 9.38
N LEU A 104 -2.67 18.72 8.80
CA LEU A 104 -1.27 18.41 9.02
C LEU A 104 -0.35 19.22 8.08
N PRO A 105 0.78 19.74 8.59
CA PRO A 105 1.88 20.17 7.74
C PRO A 105 2.39 19.00 6.88
N GLU A 106 2.98 19.28 5.71
CA GLU A 106 3.52 18.25 4.80
C GLU A 106 4.51 17.30 5.49
N GLU A 107 5.37 17.85 6.36
CA GLU A 107 6.35 17.12 7.17
C GLU A 107 5.72 16.06 8.09
N GLN A 108 4.45 16.25 8.48
CA GLN A 108 3.69 15.33 9.33
C GLN A 108 2.73 14.46 8.51
N ALA A 109 2.26 14.96 7.37
CA ALA A 109 1.36 14.24 6.48
C ALA A 109 2.02 12.98 5.89
N ILE A 110 3.30 13.04 5.51
CA ILE A 110 4.02 11.88 4.97
C ILE A 110 4.15 10.75 6.01
N PRO A 111 4.72 10.99 7.22
CA PRO A 111 4.74 9.98 8.28
C PRO A 111 3.35 9.44 8.63
N TYR A 112 2.32 10.29 8.64
CA TYR A 112 0.94 9.87 8.87
C TYR A 112 0.47 8.85 7.83
N VAL A 113 0.66 9.11 6.54
CA VAL A 113 0.25 8.17 5.48
C VAL A 113 1.07 6.87 5.54
N LEU A 114 2.37 6.94 5.84
CA LEU A 114 3.19 5.74 6.00
C LEU A 114 2.73 4.87 7.17
N ASN A 115 2.44 5.48 8.33
CA ASN A 115 1.84 4.80 9.47
C ASN A 115 0.52 4.15 9.07
N LEU A 116 -0.33 4.86 8.34
CA LEU A 116 -1.62 4.35 7.89
C LEU A 116 -1.48 3.15 6.94
N ILE A 117 -0.50 3.14 6.03
CA ILE A 117 -0.19 1.97 5.19
C ILE A 117 0.22 0.79 6.08
N HIS A 118 1.14 1.03 7.02
CA HIS A 118 1.58 0.01 7.96
C HIS A 118 0.41 -0.56 8.77
N GLU A 119 -0.39 0.27 9.42
CA GLU A 119 -1.57 -0.13 10.18
C GLU A 119 -2.56 -0.92 9.30
N THR A 120 -2.89 -0.40 8.13
CA THR A 120 -3.83 -1.06 7.22
C THR A 120 -3.32 -2.44 6.80
N SER A 121 -2.01 -2.63 6.64
CA SER A 121 -1.43 -3.93 6.29
C SER A 121 -1.64 -5.02 7.36
N ALA A 122 -2.19 -4.70 8.54
CA ALA A 122 -2.54 -5.69 9.56
C ALA A 122 -3.60 -6.67 9.06
N LEU A 123 -4.42 -6.23 8.09
CA LEU A 123 -5.33 -7.13 7.38
C LEU A 123 -4.62 -8.33 6.73
N LEU A 124 -3.33 -8.23 6.43
CA LEU A 124 -2.58 -9.35 5.84
C LEU A 124 -2.35 -10.45 6.90
N LEU A 125 -2.18 -10.08 8.16
CA LEU A 125 -2.11 -11.01 9.30
C LEU A 125 -3.44 -11.76 9.45
N ASP A 126 -4.56 -11.04 9.42
CA ASP A 126 -5.90 -11.62 9.50
C ASP A 126 -6.18 -12.61 8.35
N LYS A 127 -5.58 -12.36 7.18
CA LYS A 127 -5.74 -13.18 5.99
C LYS A 127 -4.62 -14.21 5.80
N GLN A 128 -3.60 -14.28 6.67
CA GLN A 128 -2.40 -15.12 6.51
C GLN A 128 -2.70 -16.54 6.00
N LYS A 129 -3.68 -17.22 6.62
CA LYS A 129 -4.10 -18.59 6.23
C LYS A 129 -4.55 -18.72 4.79
N LYS A 130 -5.05 -17.64 4.18
CA LYS A 130 -5.55 -17.57 2.79
C LYS A 130 -4.49 -17.08 1.80
N LEU A 131 -3.32 -16.64 2.27
CA LEU A 131 -2.24 -16.10 1.43
C LEU A 131 -1.22 -17.16 1.01
N GLY A 132 -1.56 -18.45 1.16
CA GLY A 132 -0.79 -19.55 0.60
C GLY A 132 0.65 -19.65 1.12
N GLY A 133 0.90 -19.25 2.38
CA GLY A 133 2.23 -19.31 3.01
C GLY A 133 3.01 -17.98 2.98
N PHE A 134 2.40 -16.88 2.54
CA PHE A 134 2.99 -15.54 2.66
C PHE A 134 3.16 -15.15 4.13
N ASP A 135 4.34 -14.62 4.46
CA ASP A 135 4.72 -14.15 5.78
C ASP A 135 4.43 -12.64 5.94
N ALA A 136 3.23 -12.31 6.40
CA ALA A 136 2.84 -10.92 6.62
C ALA A 136 3.60 -10.25 7.78
N VAL A 137 4.07 -11.03 8.77
CA VAL A 137 4.87 -10.50 9.88
C VAL A 137 6.21 -9.99 9.34
N LYS A 138 6.88 -10.81 8.51
CA LYS A 138 8.13 -10.42 7.85
C LYS A 138 7.94 -9.21 6.94
N PHE A 139 6.86 -9.16 6.16
CA PHE A 139 6.56 -8.01 5.30
C PHE A 139 6.39 -6.73 6.12
N ARG A 140 5.60 -6.77 7.19
CA ARG A 140 5.34 -5.61 8.06
C ARG A 140 6.61 -5.11 8.76
N ALA A 141 7.41 -6.03 9.29
CA ALA A 141 8.69 -5.69 9.91
C ALA A 141 9.62 -4.98 8.91
N ARG A 142 9.77 -5.54 7.70
CA ARG A 142 10.57 -4.91 6.65
C ARG A 142 10.00 -3.56 6.19
N PHE A 143 8.68 -3.39 6.18
CA PHE A 143 8.07 -2.08 5.90
C PHE A 143 8.54 -1.01 6.88
N LEU A 144 8.55 -1.30 8.18
CA LEU A 144 9.04 -0.37 9.21
C LEU A 144 10.55 -0.09 9.05
N GLU A 145 11.34 -1.13 8.82
CA GLU A 145 12.80 -1.00 8.62
C GLU A 145 13.13 -0.12 7.41
N GLU A 146 12.46 -0.33 6.27
CA GLU A 146 12.72 0.44 5.07
C GLU A 146 12.18 1.88 5.17
N CYS A 147 11.08 2.12 5.90
CA CYS A 147 10.65 3.48 6.23
C CYS A 147 11.70 4.20 7.07
N ALA A 148 12.22 3.55 8.11
CA ALA A 148 13.26 4.11 8.97
C ALA A 148 14.55 4.40 8.18
N ALA A 149 14.96 3.49 7.28
CA ALA A 149 16.11 3.69 6.39
C ALA A 149 15.95 4.86 5.42
N LEU A 150 14.71 5.26 5.11
CA LEU A 150 14.37 6.42 4.29
C LEU A 150 14.14 7.69 5.13
N GLY A 151 14.40 7.65 6.44
CA GLY A 151 14.30 8.80 7.34
C GLY A 151 12.95 8.94 8.06
N TYR A 152 12.08 7.94 7.95
CA TYR A 152 10.74 7.96 8.55
C TYR A 152 10.63 6.93 9.68
N ALA A 153 10.91 7.37 10.91
CA ALA A 153 10.69 6.55 12.10
C ALA A 153 9.19 6.48 12.41
N LEU A 154 8.58 5.35 12.07
CA LEU A 154 7.17 5.07 12.33
C LEU A 154 7.00 4.55 13.76
N ALA A 155 5.89 4.91 14.42
CA ALA A 155 5.54 4.32 15.70
C ALA A 155 5.13 2.86 15.43
N GLY A 156 6.05 1.92 15.62
CA GLY A 156 5.73 0.51 15.57
C GLY A 156 4.63 0.17 16.59
N GLU A 157 3.81 -0.83 16.29
CA GLU A 157 2.86 -1.38 17.27
C GLU A 157 3.64 -1.76 18.52
N THR A 158 3.48 -0.96 19.58
CA THR A 158 3.88 -1.38 20.92
C THR A 158 2.93 -2.52 21.24
N THR A 159 3.39 -3.76 21.15
CA THR A 159 2.69 -4.89 21.76
C THR A 159 2.57 -4.56 23.24
N ALA A 160 1.42 -4.02 23.62
CA ALA A 160 0.98 -4.04 25.00
C ALA A 160 0.76 -5.52 25.35
N GLU A 161 1.77 -6.13 25.96
CA GLU A 161 1.56 -7.33 26.75
C GLU A 161 0.49 -7.02 27.79
N ALA A 162 -0.59 -7.80 27.77
CA ALA A 162 -1.59 -7.90 28.81
C ALA A 162 -1.56 -9.32 29.37
#